data_AF-A0A7V1L3W0-F1
#
_entry.id   AF-A0A7V1L3W0-F1
#
_cell.length_a   1.000
_cell.length_b   1.000
_cell.length_c   1.000
_cell.angle_alpha   90.00
_cell.angle_beta   90.00
_cell.angle_gamma   90.00
#
_symmetry.space_group_name_H-M   'P 1'
#
loop_
_entity.id
_entity.type
_entity.pdbx_description
1 polymer ?
#
loop_
_entity_poly.entity_id
_entity_poly.type
_entity_poly.pdbx_seq_one_letter_code
_entity_poly.pdbx_strand_id
1 'polypeptide(L)'
;MSMFEKYRNTFILLVVFVTAFVFASHFARLYEPVIRNIVHGTGVYGPVIFIILTALFVVFVIPLDIVFLIPVGVSVWGAVPVALMSITGWVIGAGIAFYIARHFGSNTVKKLIGLKRVNTLEKRIPKRNIFWLVVLWRMAVSVDVLSYALGLVSSMPFWDYVLATAIGVAPFGFFFAYAGTLPIVYQAIFLTVAIAILSTVLYRYRLPPREP
;
A
#
# COMPACT_ATOMS: atom_id res chain seq x y z
N MET A 1 10.20 -24.62 -6.39
CA MET A 1 10.25 -23.32 -7.10
C MET A 1 11.64 -22.75 -6.86
N SER A 2 12.49 -22.69 -7.89
CA SER A 2 13.89 -22.27 -7.67
C SER A 2 13.91 -20.82 -7.15
N MET A 3 14.84 -20.50 -6.24
CA MET A 3 14.98 -19.13 -5.70
C MET A 3 15.05 -18.10 -6.83
N PHE A 4 15.68 -18.45 -7.94
CA PHE A 4 15.76 -17.63 -9.14
C PHE A 4 14.38 -17.24 -9.72
N GLU A 5 13.43 -18.17 -9.80
CA GLU A 5 12.08 -17.85 -10.28
C GLU A 5 11.31 -16.95 -9.31
N LYS A 6 11.49 -17.16 -8.00
CA LYS A 6 10.86 -16.32 -6.96
C LYS A 6 11.32 -14.87 -7.08
N TYR A 7 12.63 -14.65 -7.22
CA TYR A 7 13.20 -13.32 -7.36
C TYR A 7 12.92 -12.67 -8.72
N ARG A 8 12.89 -13.47 -9.81
CA ARG A 8 12.50 -13.00 -11.15
C ARG A 8 11.09 -12.42 -11.16
N ASN A 9 10.13 -13.11 -10.53
CA ASN A 9 8.75 -12.63 -10.47
C ASN A 9 8.63 -11.37 -9.61
N THR A 10 9.33 -11.30 -8.46
CA THR A 10 9.39 -10.09 -7.64
C THR A 10 9.99 -8.91 -8.41
N PHE A 11 11.04 -9.15 -9.21
CA PHE A 11 11.64 -8.13 -10.07
C PHE A 11 10.66 -7.60 -11.11
N ILE A 12 9.98 -8.48 -11.86
CA ILE A 12 8.99 -8.09 -12.87
C ILE A 12 7.88 -7.26 -12.23
N LEU A 13 7.37 -7.69 -11.07
CA LEU A 13 6.32 -6.95 -10.35
C LEU A 13 6.80 -5.56 -9.91
N LEU A 14 8.03 -5.43 -9.44
CA LEU A 14 8.59 -4.13 -9.05
C LEU A 14 8.73 -3.21 -10.25
N VAL A 15 9.31 -3.69 -11.37
CA VAL A 15 9.45 -2.87 -12.59
C VAL A 15 8.09 -2.43 -13.12
N VAL A 16 7.11 -3.34 -13.17
CA VAL A 16 5.74 -3.02 -13.58
C VAL A 16 5.12 -1.99 -12.63
N PHE A 17 5.26 -2.16 -11.32
CA PHE A 17 4.73 -1.23 -10.32
C PHE A 17 5.30 0.18 -10.50
N VAL A 18 6.62 0.32 -10.57
CA VAL A 18 7.21 1.66 -10.68
C VAL A 18 6.93 2.27 -12.06
N THR A 19 6.92 1.48 -13.13
CA THR A 19 6.55 1.95 -14.47
C THR A 19 5.09 2.45 -14.50
N ALA A 20 4.17 1.70 -13.88
CA ALA A 20 2.78 2.11 -13.75
C ALA A 20 2.63 3.39 -12.92
N PHE A 21 3.41 3.54 -11.85
CA PHE A 21 3.42 4.76 -11.03
C PHE A 21 3.92 5.98 -11.81
N VAL A 22 5.03 5.84 -12.55
CA VAL A 22 5.58 6.88 -13.43
C VAL A 22 4.58 7.25 -14.51
N PHE A 23 3.93 6.25 -15.14
CA PHE A 23 2.89 6.48 -16.14
C PHE A 23 1.69 7.23 -15.55
N ALA A 24 1.19 6.82 -14.39
CA ALA A 24 0.11 7.51 -13.68
C ALA A 24 0.50 8.96 -13.32
N SER A 25 1.73 9.18 -12.86
CA SER A 25 2.25 10.52 -12.57
C SER A 25 2.38 11.39 -13.83
N HIS A 26 2.78 10.81 -14.96
CA HIS A 26 2.86 11.52 -16.23
C HIS A 26 1.47 11.89 -16.75
N PHE A 27 0.54 10.94 -16.75
CA PHE A 27 -0.85 11.15 -17.16
C PHE A 27 -1.55 12.20 -16.29
N ALA A 28 -1.35 12.15 -14.96
CA ALA A 28 -1.88 13.13 -14.01
C ALA A 28 -1.45 14.56 -14.34
N ARG A 29 -0.19 14.75 -14.75
CA ARG A 29 0.34 16.06 -15.15
C ARG A 29 -0.18 16.51 -16.51
N LEU A 30 -0.25 15.59 -17.46
CA LEU A 30 -0.67 15.88 -18.84
C LEU A 30 -2.14 16.30 -18.91
N TYR A 31 -2.99 15.69 -18.08
CA TYR A 31 -4.42 16.00 -17.99
C TYR A 31 -4.79 16.84 -16.77
N GLU A 32 -3.81 17.43 -16.08
CA GLU A 32 -4.07 18.25 -14.88
C GLU A 32 -5.16 19.29 -15.11
N PRO A 33 -5.17 20.09 -16.21
CA PRO A 33 -6.20 21.12 -16.39
C PRO A 33 -7.61 20.54 -16.50
N VAL A 34 -7.75 19.38 -17.16
CA VAL A 34 -9.04 18.68 -17.33
C VAL A 34 -9.52 18.11 -16.00
N ILE A 35 -8.63 17.41 -15.28
CA ILE A 35 -8.92 16.83 -13.97
C ILE A 35 -9.30 17.94 -12.98
N ARG A 36 -8.54 19.04 -12.99
CA ARG A 36 -8.78 20.19 -12.12
C ARG A 36 -10.12 20.85 -12.40
N ASN A 37 -10.53 20.97 -13.67
CA ASN A 37 -11.85 21.50 -14.04
C ASN A 37 -12.99 20.56 -13.59
N ILE A 38 -12.82 19.25 -13.73
CA ILE A 38 -13.80 18.26 -13.23
C ILE A 38 -13.93 18.38 -11.71
N VAL A 39 -12.81 18.50 -11.00
CA VAL A 39 -12.78 18.54 -9.53
C VAL A 39 -13.23 19.89 -8.96
N HIS A 40 -12.91 21.03 -9.60
CA HIS A 40 -13.37 22.35 -9.15
C HIS A 40 -14.90 22.45 -9.11
N GLY A 41 -15.59 21.75 -10.02
CA GLY A 41 -17.05 21.64 -9.98
C GLY A 41 -17.61 20.83 -8.79
N THR A 42 -16.75 20.09 -8.07
CA THR A 42 -17.16 19.20 -6.96
C THR A 42 -16.98 19.79 -5.57
N GLY A 43 -16.25 20.92 -5.41
CA GLY A 43 -16.03 21.55 -4.11
C GLY A 43 -15.51 20.55 -3.04
N VAL A 44 -16.21 20.46 -1.91
CA VAL A 44 -15.84 19.56 -0.78
C VAL A 44 -16.03 18.07 -1.12
N TYR A 45 -16.82 17.73 -2.14
CA TYR A 45 -17.09 16.33 -2.49
C TYR A 45 -15.87 15.60 -3.05
N GLY A 46 -14.96 16.29 -3.73
CA GLY A 46 -13.74 15.68 -4.30
C GLY A 46 -12.86 14.98 -3.26
N PRO A 47 -12.40 15.67 -2.20
CA PRO A 47 -11.67 15.07 -1.09
C PRO A 47 -12.40 13.90 -0.42
N VAL A 48 -13.71 14.04 -0.20
CA VAL A 48 -14.52 12.99 0.45
C VAL A 48 -14.60 11.74 -0.43
N ILE A 49 -14.84 11.89 -1.72
CA ILE A 49 -14.85 10.78 -2.68
C ILE A 49 -13.48 10.09 -2.73
N PHE A 50 -12.39 10.86 -2.71
CA PHE A 50 -11.04 10.29 -2.68
C PHE A 50 -10.80 9.41 -1.44
N ILE A 51 -11.21 9.88 -0.26
CA ILE A 51 -11.12 9.12 1.00
C ILE A 51 -11.96 7.84 0.91
N ILE A 52 -13.21 7.94 0.43
CA ILE A 52 -14.11 6.79 0.29
C ILE A 52 -13.53 5.76 -0.66
N LEU A 53 -13.08 6.18 -1.85
CA LEU A 53 -12.45 5.27 -2.82
C LEU A 53 -11.23 4.59 -2.22
N THR A 54 -10.36 5.33 -1.54
CA THR A 54 -9.19 4.78 -0.84
C THR A 54 -9.60 3.72 0.19
N ALA A 55 -10.64 3.97 0.97
CA ALA A 55 -11.15 3.00 1.94
C ALA A 55 -11.72 1.75 1.27
N LEU A 56 -12.50 1.89 0.20
CA LEU A 56 -13.10 0.77 -0.52
C LEU A 56 -12.02 -0.13 -1.16
N PHE A 57 -10.94 0.45 -1.67
CA PHE A 57 -9.80 -0.31 -2.22
C PHE A 57 -9.18 -1.25 -1.17
N VAL A 58 -9.04 -0.77 0.08
CA VAL A 58 -8.55 -1.58 1.20
C VAL A 58 -9.58 -2.64 1.61
N VAL A 59 -10.86 -2.28 1.70
CA VAL A 59 -11.91 -3.22 2.13
C VAL A 59 -12.06 -4.38 1.15
N PHE A 60 -12.11 -4.10 -0.14
CA PHE A 60 -12.30 -5.12 -1.17
C PHE A 60 -11.02 -5.79 -1.64
N VAL A 61 -9.87 -5.39 -1.08
CA VAL A 61 -8.54 -5.95 -1.42
C VAL A 61 -8.35 -5.95 -2.93
N ILE A 62 -8.63 -4.80 -3.52
CA ILE A 62 -8.53 -4.62 -4.96
C ILE A 62 -7.06 -4.83 -5.34
N PRO A 63 -6.73 -5.70 -6.31
CA PRO A 63 -5.35 -5.97 -6.72
C PRO A 63 -4.67 -4.78 -7.43
N LEU A 64 -5.32 -3.62 -7.45
CA LEU A 64 -4.83 -2.34 -7.91
C LEU A 64 -4.61 -1.46 -6.67
N ASP A 65 -3.39 -1.00 -6.46
CA ASP A 65 -3.09 -0.14 -5.31
C ASP A 65 -3.57 1.29 -5.57
N ILE A 66 -4.26 1.89 -4.60
CA ILE A 66 -4.70 3.29 -4.66
C ILE A 66 -3.52 4.27 -4.75
N VAL A 67 -2.30 3.80 -4.46
CA VAL A 67 -1.06 4.55 -4.68
C VAL A 67 -0.96 5.15 -6.08
N PHE A 68 -1.54 4.53 -7.12
CA PHE A 68 -1.55 5.09 -8.47
C PHE A 68 -2.47 6.31 -8.63
N LEU A 69 -3.45 6.49 -7.75
CA LEU A 69 -4.33 7.66 -7.72
C LEU A 69 -3.70 8.84 -6.95
N ILE A 70 -2.66 8.59 -6.15
CA ILE A 70 -1.99 9.63 -5.35
C ILE A 70 -1.42 10.74 -6.25
N PRO A 71 -0.67 10.48 -7.34
CA PRO A 71 -0.18 11.56 -8.21
C PRO A 71 -1.30 12.43 -8.81
N VAL A 72 -2.45 11.84 -9.11
CA VAL A 72 -3.65 12.55 -9.60
C VAL A 72 -4.22 13.46 -8.52
N GLY A 73 -4.36 12.97 -7.29
CA GLY A 73 -4.78 13.81 -6.18
C GLY A 73 -3.78 14.94 -5.91
N VAL A 74 -2.48 14.64 -5.99
CA VAL A 74 -1.40 15.60 -5.71
C VAL A 74 -1.39 16.73 -6.71
N SER A 75 -1.66 16.46 -8.00
CA SER A 75 -1.73 17.52 -9.01
C SER A 75 -2.90 18.47 -8.78
N VAL A 76 -3.94 18.06 -8.05
CA VAL A 76 -5.13 18.88 -7.78
C VAL A 76 -5.05 19.60 -6.44
N TRP A 77 -4.77 18.88 -5.36
CA TRP A 77 -4.84 19.36 -3.98
C TRP A 77 -3.47 19.54 -3.30
N GLY A 78 -2.38 19.12 -3.95
CA GLY A 78 -1.04 19.15 -3.39
C GLY A 78 -0.69 17.95 -2.50
N ALA A 79 0.59 17.83 -2.15
CA ALA A 79 1.12 16.64 -1.47
C ALA A 79 0.55 16.41 -0.07
N VAL A 80 0.56 17.44 0.79
CA VAL A 80 0.17 17.28 2.20
C VAL A 80 -1.32 16.91 2.34
N PRO A 81 -2.27 17.60 1.68
CA PRO A 81 -3.67 17.21 1.78
C PRO A 81 -3.93 15.79 1.28
N VAL A 82 -3.29 15.38 0.19
CA VAL A 82 -3.48 14.04 -0.38
C VAL A 82 -2.87 12.97 0.50
N ALA A 83 -1.70 13.22 1.10
CA ALA A 83 -1.14 12.32 2.10
C ALA A 83 -2.13 12.08 3.26
N LEU A 84 -2.71 13.16 3.81
CA LEU A 84 -3.69 13.06 4.89
C LEU A 84 -4.97 12.34 4.45
N MET A 85 -5.49 12.63 3.25
CA MET A 85 -6.65 11.94 2.69
C MET A 85 -6.38 10.45 2.47
N SER A 86 -5.23 10.08 1.92
CA SER A 86 -4.81 8.69 1.72
C SER A 86 -4.68 7.95 3.05
N ILE A 87 -3.99 8.56 4.04
CA ILE A 87 -3.86 7.99 5.38
C ILE A 87 -5.24 7.76 6.00
N THR A 88 -6.14 8.75 5.89
CA THR A 88 -7.50 8.66 6.43
C THR A 88 -8.29 7.54 5.77
N GLY A 89 -8.27 7.46 4.44
CA GLY A 89 -8.93 6.39 3.69
C GLY A 89 -8.39 5.00 4.03
N TRP A 90 -7.06 4.85 4.11
CA TRP A 90 -6.44 3.59 4.51
C TRP A 90 -6.81 3.18 5.93
N VAL A 91 -6.80 4.12 6.89
CA VAL A 91 -7.19 3.85 8.28
C VAL A 91 -8.65 3.44 8.38
N ILE A 92 -9.55 4.13 7.68
CA ILE A 92 -10.98 3.78 7.63
C ILE A 92 -11.16 2.40 7.02
N GLY A 93 -10.59 2.14 5.85
CA GLY A 93 -10.70 0.85 5.17
C GLY A 93 -10.10 -0.30 5.99
N ALA A 94 -8.94 -0.07 6.61
CA ALA A 94 -8.29 -1.03 7.50
C ALA A 94 -9.12 -1.29 8.77
N GLY A 95 -9.76 -0.27 9.32
CA GLY A 95 -10.71 -0.36 10.43
C GLY A 95 -11.91 -1.23 10.06
N ILE A 96 -12.51 -0.99 8.90
CA ILE A 96 -13.64 -1.78 8.39
C ILE A 96 -13.23 -3.23 8.16
N ALA A 97 -12.12 -3.49 7.46
CA ALA A 97 -11.62 -4.83 7.21
C ALA A 97 -11.36 -5.62 8.51
N PHE A 98 -10.73 -4.98 9.49
CA PHE A 98 -10.50 -5.54 10.81
C PHE A 98 -11.81 -5.83 11.56
N TYR A 99 -12.77 -4.90 11.52
CA TYR A 99 -14.07 -5.06 12.13
C TYR A 99 -14.85 -6.23 11.50
N ILE A 100 -14.85 -6.33 10.17
CA ILE A 100 -15.49 -7.42 9.42
C ILE A 100 -14.87 -8.76 9.82
N ALA A 101 -13.55 -8.86 9.82
CA ALA A 101 -12.83 -10.06 10.25
C ALA A 101 -13.21 -10.49 11.66
N ARG A 102 -13.27 -9.53 12.59
CA ARG A 102 -13.54 -9.81 14.00
C ARG A 102 -14.97 -10.30 14.27
N HIS A 103 -15.96 -9.70 13.63
CA HIS A 103 -17.36 -10.00 13.94
C HIS A 103 -17.93 -11.12 13.07
N PHE A 104 -17.50 -11.22 11.81
CA PHE A 104 -18.05 -12.19 10.86
C PHE A 104 -17.16 -13.42 10.68
N GLY A 105 -15.95 -13.42 11.27
CA GLY A 105 -15.08 -14.58 11.35
C GLY A 105 -14.51 -15.06 10.01
N SER A 106 -13.88 -16.23 10.05
CA SER A 106 -13.04 -16.76 8.96
C SER A 106 -13.80 -17.07 7.67
N ASN A 107 -15.10 -17.39 7.75
CA ASN A 107 -15.94 -17.69 6.58
C ASN A 107 -16.11 -16.48 5.65
N THR A 108 -16.31 -15.29 6.21
CA THR A 108 -16.44 -14.05 5.43
C THR A 108 -15.10 -13.64 4.85
N VAL A 109 -14.03 -13.72 5.63
CA VAL A 109 -12.67 -13.43 5.16
C VAL A 109 -12.25 -14.37 4.02
N LYS A 110 -12.61 -15.66 4.10
CA LYS A 110 -12.36 -16.63 3.03
C LYS A 110 -12.99 -16.21 1.70
N LYS A 111 -14.22 -15.70 1.73
CA LYS A 111 -14.96 -15.26 0.54
C LYS A 111 -14.36 -13.98 -0.06
N LEU A 112 -13.84 -13.08 0.77
CA LEU A 112 -13.30 -11.80 0.30
C LEU A 112 -11.88 -11.91 -0.23
N ILE A 113 -10.97 -12.60 0.48
CA ILE A 113 -9.51 -12.50 0.20
C ILE A 113 -8.79 -13.85 0.11
N GLY A 114 -9.48 -14.95 0.42
CA GLY A 114 -8.89 -16.28 0.49
C GLY A 114 -7.99 -16.48 1.73
N LEU A 115 -8.15 -17.62 2.41
CA LEU A 115 -7.49 -17.87 3.70
C LEU A 115 -5.97 -18.11 3.61
N LYS A 116 -5.42 -18.46 2.44
CA LYS A 116 -3.99 -18.85 2.33
C LYS A 116 -3.03 -17.76 2.83
N ARG A 117 -3.27 -16.49 2.48
CA ARG A 117 -2.42 -15.36 2.90
C ARG A 117 -2.59 -15.04 4.38
N VAL A 118 -3.83 -15.12 4.86
CA VAL A 118 -4.19 -14.86 6.27
C VAL A 118 -3.59 -15.91 7.21
N ASN A 119 -3.74 -17.20 6.91
CA ASN A 119 -3.26 -18.30 7.76
C ASN A 119 -1.73 -18.30 7.93
N THR A 120 -1.00 -17.77 6.94
CA THR A 120 0.46 -17.63 7.03
C THR A 120 0.86 -16.51 8.00
N LEU A 121 0.08 -15.43 8.04
CA LEU A 121 0.29 -14.29 8.94
C LEU A 121 -0.15 -14.62 10.37
N GLU A 122 -1.24 -15.36 10.53
CA GLU A 122 -1.76 -15.80 11.84
C GLU A 122 -0.67 -16.44 12.71
N LYS A 123 0.10 -17.38 12.15
CA LYS A 123 1.18 -18.06 12.87
C LYS A 123 2.34 -17.15 13.28
N ARG A 124 2.44 -15.95 12.70
CA ARG A 124 3.52 -14.99 12.91
C ARG A 124 3.12 -13.80 13.78
N ILE A 125 1.82 -13.66 14.10
CA ILE A 125 1.35 -12.58 14.97
C ILE A 125 1.69 -12.95 16.42
N PRO A 126 2.62 -12.24 17.08
CA PRO A 126 2.97 -12.48 18.46
C PRO A 126 1.81 -12.13 19.39
N LYS A 127 1.74 -12.78 20.55
CA LYS A 127 0.72 -12.48 21.58
C LYS A 127 1.01 -11.20 22.38
N ARG A 128 2.25 -10.71 22.37
CA ARG A 128 2.70 -9.52 23.09
C ARG A 128 3.20 -8.45 22.12
N ASN A 129 3.09 -7.18 22.52
CA ASN A 129 3.58 -6.02 21.76
C ASN A 129 2.97 -5.89 20.34
N ILE A 130 1.71 -6.34 20.17
CA ILE A 130 1.02 -6.33 18.88
C ILE A 130 0.96 -4.92 18.30
N PHE A 131 0.76 -3.88 19.13
CA PHE A 131 0.74 -2.50 18.68
C PHE A 131 1.96 -2.12 17.82
N TRP A 132 3.17 -2.31 18.36
CA TRP A 132 4.41 -1.97 17.64
C TRP A 132 4.67 -2.88 16.45
N LEU A 133 4.25 -4.14 16.53
CA LEU A 133 4.28 -5.03 15.37
C LEU A 133 3.44 -4.46 14.23
N VAL A 134 2.21 -4.02 14.51
CA VAL A 134 1.34 -3.42 13.50
C VAL A 134 2.01 -2.20 12.89
N VAL A 135 2.50 -1.27 13.71
CA VAL A 135 3.20 -0.05 13.23
C VAL A 135 4.33 -0.40 12.25
N LEU A 136 5.18 -1.38 12.60
CA LEU A 136 6.31 -1.78 11.76
C LEU A 136 5.87 -2.56 10.52
N TRP A 137 4.90 -3.46 10.65
CA TRP A 137 4.46 -4.32 9.55
C TRP A 137 3.65 -3.56 8.51
N ARG A 138 3.07 -2.39 8.83
CA ARG A 138 2.46 -1.51 7.82
C ARG A 138 3.44 -1.06 6.73
N MET A 139 4.74 -1.13 6.97
CA MET A 139 5.76 -0.83 5.96
C MET A 139 6.09 -2.02 5.05
N ALA A 140 5.76 -3.25 5.46
CA ALA A 140 6.21 -4.48 4.80
C ALA A 140 5.08 -5.37 4.29
N VAL A 141 3.87 -5.21 4.83
CA VAL A 141 2.70 -6.04 4.54
C VAL A 141 1.56 -5.14 4.06
N SER A 142 0.80 -5.60 3.06
CA SER A 142 -0.33 -4.84 2.53
C SER A 142 -1.34 -4.51 3.63
N VAL A 143 -1.94 -3.32 3.53
CA VAL A 143 -2.81 -2.77 4.56
C VAL A 143 -4.01 -3.70 4.76
N ASP A 144 -4.68 -4.01 3.67
CA ASP A 144 -5.76 -4.97 3.49
C ASP A 144 -5.53 -6.34 4.16
N VAL A 145 -4.54 -7.13 3.71
CA VAL A 145 -4.33 -8.50 4.22
C VAL A 145 -3.99 -8.51 5.71
N LEU A 146 -3.14 -7.59 6.17
CA LEU A 146 -2.77 -7.49 7.57
C LEU A 146 -3.98 -7.15 8.46
N SER A 147 -4.87 -6.28 7.98
CA SER A 147 -6.09 -5.88 8.69
C SER A 147 -7.03 -7.06 8.92
N TYR A 148 -7.29 -7.84 7.88
CA TYR A 148 -8.11 -9.05 7.98
C TYR A 148 -7.48 -10.10 8.89
N ALA A 149 -6.16 -10.30 8.81
CA ALA A 149 -5.46 -11.25 9.68
C ALA A 149 -5.55 -10.85 11.16
N LEU A 150 -5.24 -9.60 11.49
CA LEU A 150 -5.31 -9.10 12.87
C LEU A 150 -6.75 -9.12 13.41
N GLY A 151 -7.75 -8.81 12.59
CA GLY A 151 -9.15 -8.86 13.01
C GLY A 151 -9.61 -10.26 13.40
N LEU A 152 -9.10 -11.29 12.72
CA LEU A 152 -9.43 -12.69 12.99
C LEU A 152 -8.74 -13.27 14.23
N VAL A 153 -7.47 -12.92 14.44
CA VAL A 153 -6.59 -13.72 15.33
C VAL A 153 -6.07 -12.94 16.53
N SER A 154 -6.08 -11.61 16.47
CA SER A 154 -5.54 -10.79 17.54
C SER A 154 -6.60 -10.44 18.58
N SER A 155 -6.19 -10.39 19.84
CA SER A 155 -6.97 -9.83 20.96
C SER A 155 -6.86 -8.30 21.07
N MET A 156 -6.30 -7.64 20.04
CA MET A 156 -6.00 -6.20 20.07
C MET A 156 -7.29 -5.37 20.10
N PRO A 157 -7.45 -4.38 20.99
CA PRO A 157 -8.59 -3.46 20.96
C PRO A 157 -8.69 -2.72 19.62
N PHE A 158 -9.92 -2.39 19.20
CA PHE A 158 -10.16 -1.73 17.92
C PHE A 158 -9.43 -0.39 17.79
N TRP A 159 -9.48 0.46 18.82
CA TRP A 159 -8.87 1.78 18.78
C TRP A 159 -7.34 1.73 18.83
N ASP A 160 -6.75 0.80 19.58
CA ASP A 160 -5.31 0.57 19.56
C ASP A 160 -4.86 0.17 18.15
N TYR A 161 -5.65 -0.67 17.47
CA TYR A 161 -5.38 -1.11 16.12
C TYR A 161 -5.48 0.04 15.11
N VAL A 162 -6.52 0.88 15.21
CA VAL A 162 -6.70 2.08 14.38
C VAL A 162 -5.52 3.02 14.54
N LEU A 163 -5.10 3.29 15.80
CA LEU A 163 -3.98 4.16 16.10
C LEU A 163 -2.65 3.58 15.58
N ALA A 164 -2.37 2.30 15.83
CA ALA A 164 -1.18 1.63 15.32
C ALA A 164 -1.12 1.67 13.78
N THR A 165 -2.28 1.49 13.14
CA THR A 165 -2.40 1.58 11.68
C THR A 165 -2.12 2.98 11.19
N ALA A 166 -2.73 4.02 11.79
CA ALA A 166 -2.52 5.41 11.41
C ALA A 166 -1.04 5.80 11.49
N ILE A 167 -0.36 5.44 12.59
CA ILE A 167 1.07 5.70 12.76
C ILE A 167 1.88 4.91 11.72
N GLY A 168 1.57 3.63 11.51
CA GLY A 168 2.31 2.77 10.60
C GLY A 168 2.19 3.16 9.12
N VAL A 169 1.02 3.64 8.68
CA VAL A 169 0.80 4.04 7.27
C VAL A 169 1.21 5.48 6.98
N ALA A 170 1.37 6.33 8.01
CA ALA A 170 1.68 7.74 7.80
C ALA A 170 2.98 7.97 6.99
N PRO A 171 4.13 7.34 7.32
CA PRO A 171 5.35 7.49 6.53
C PRO A 171 5.16 7.13 5.06
N PHE A 172 4.39 6.07 4.80
CA PHE A 172 4.08 5.59 3.45
C PHE A 172 3.23 6.59 2.67
N GLY A 173 2.19 7.16 3.30
CA GLY A 173 1.32 8.16 2.68
C GLY A 173 2.07 9.43 2.28
N PHE A 174 2.91 9.96 3.18
CA PHE A 174 3.74 11.11 2.86
C PHE A 174 4.76 10.78 1.77
N PHE A 175 5.44 9.63 1.86
CA PHE A 175 6.43 9.22 0.85
C PHE A 175 5.83 9.23 -0.57
N PHE A 176 4.69 8.58 -0.79
CA PHE A 176 4.08 8.53 -2.12
C PHE A 176 3.50 9.88 -2.57
N ALA A 177 2.96 10.67 -1.66
CA ALA A 177 2.46 12.00 -1.99
C ALA A 177 3.59 12.94 -2.45
N TYR A 178 4.73 12.94 -1.76
CA TYR A 178 5.91 13.68 -2.19
C TYR A 178 6.57 13.08 -3.43
N ALA A 179 6.59 11.75 -3.58
CA ALA A 179 7.07 11.12 -4.80
C ALA A 179 6.27 11.60 -6.04
N GLY A 180 4.96 11.79 -5.89
CA GLY A 180 4.09 12.34 -6.95
C GLY A 180 4.44 13.77 -7.39
N THR A 181 5.03 14.59 -6.51
CA THR A 181 5.46 15.96 -6.86
C THR A 181 6.79 15.98 -7.61
N LEU A 182 7.65 14.97 -7.44
CA LEU A 182 8.96 14.92 -8.07
C LEU A 182 8.85 14.93 -9.60
N PRO A 183 9.73 15.66 -10.31
CA PRO A 183 9.82 15.58 -11.76
C PRO A 183 10.04 14.13 -12.23
N ILE A 184 9.50 13.82 -13.41
CA ILE A 184 9.53 12.45 -13.99
C ILE A 184 10.95 11.88 -14.07
N VAL A 185 11.95 12.74 -14.29
CA VAL A 185 13.37 12.38 -14.34
C VAL A 185 13.85 11.80 -13.01
N TYR A 186 13.49 12.41 -11.88
CA TYR A 186 13.88 11.91 -10.55
C TYR A 186 13.15 10.61 -10.19
N GLN A 187 11.88 10.47 -10.58
CA GLN A 187 11.15 9.21 -10.43
C GLN A 187 11.81 8.09 -11.25
N ALA A 188 12.24 8.38 -12.49
CA ALA A 188 12.96 7.44 -13.36
C ALA A 188 14.36 7.08 -12.83
N ILE A 189 15.09 8.05 -12.25
CA ILE A 189 16.37 7.79 -11.59
C ILE A 189 16.17 6.86 -10.39
N PHE A 190 15.19 7.14 -9.53
CA PHE A 190 14.87 6.28 -8.38
C PHE A 190 14.54 4.85 -8.83
N LEU A 191 13.72 4.70 -9.88
CA LEU A 191 13.39 3.43 -10.52
C LEU A 191 14.67 2.70 -10.98
N THR A 192 15.57 3.42 -11.67
CA THR A 192 16.82 2.86 -12.19
C THR A 192 17.77 2.41 -11.07
N VAL A 193 17.91 3.21 -10.01
CA VAL A 193 18.73 2.87 -8.84
C VAL A 193 18.16 1.68 -8.08
N ALA A 194 16.84 1.65 -7.87
CA ALA A 194 16.16 0.51 -7.24
C ALA A 194 16.35 -0.77 -8.04
N ILE A 195 16.23 -0.71 -9.37
CA ILE A 195 16.55 -1.81 -10.28
C ILE A 195 18.01 -2.23 -10.10
N ALA A 196 18.97 -1.31 -10.16
CA ALA A 196 20.40 -1.63 -10.07
C ALA A 196 20.78 -2.29 -8.74
N ILE A 197 20.26 -1.80 -7.61
CA ILE A 197 20.47 -2.40 -6.29
C ILE A 197 19.90 -3.81 -6.25
N LEU A 198 18.65 -3.99 -6.72
CA LEU A 198 18.01 -5.30 -6.70
C LEU A 198 18.73 -6.28 -7.65
N SER A 199 19.13 -5.86 -8.85
CA SER A 199 19.92 -6.65 -9.78
C SER A 199 21.26 -7.07 -9.18
N THR A 200 21.94 -6.18 -8.46
CA THR A 200 23.20 -6.47 -7.77
C THR A 200 23.00 -7.50 -6.66
N VAL A 201 21.94 -7.35 -5.87
CA VAL A 201 21.52 -8.33 -4.85
C VAL A 201 21.27 -9.69 -5.51
N LEU A 202 20.47 -9.75 -6.58
CA LEU A 202 20.16 -10.99 -7.30
C LEU A 202 21.39 -11.65 -7.93
N TYR A 203 22.33 -10.85 -8.45
CA TYR A 203 23.59 -11.33 -8.99
C TYR A 203 24.49 -11.91 -7.89
N ARG A 204 24.62 -11.22 -6.74
CA ARG A 204 25.41 -11.72 -5.60
C ARG A 204 24.85 -13.01 -5.02
N TYR A 205 23.52 -13.14 -4.93
CA TYR A 205 22.86 -14.37 -4.46
C TYR A 205 22.79 -15.48 -5.53
N ARG A 206 23.24 -15.21 -6.76
CA ARG A 206 23.41 -16.22 -7.83
C ARG A 206 24.76 -16.94 -7.79
N LEU A 207 25.74 -16.45 -7.01
CA LEU A 207 27.00 -17.16 -6.83
C LEU A 207 26.77 -18.34 -5.85
N PRO A 208 27.07 -19.60 -6.24
CA PRO A 208 27.11 -20.70 -5.28
C PRO A 208 28.14 -20.37 -4.18
N PRO A 209 27.99 -20.92 -2.95
CA PRO A 209 28.98 -20.71 -1.90
C PRO A 209 30.36 -21.05 -2.47
N ARG A 210 31.32 -20.13 -2.33
CA ARG A 210 32.73 -20.46 -2.58
C ARG A 210 33.06 -21.59 -1.61
N GLU A 211 33.19 -22.80 -2.13
CA GLU A 211 33.82 -23.87 -1.37
C GLU A 211 35.30 -23.50 -1.15
N PRO A 212 35.86 -23.87 0.03
CA PRO A 212 37.15 -23.41 0.53
C PRO A 212 38.35 -23.85 -0.31
#